data_AF-A0A2T6CS99-F1
#
_entry.id   AF-A0A2T6CS99-F1
#
_cell.length_a   1.000
_cell.length_b   1.000
_cell.length_c   1.000
_cell.angle_alpha   90.00
_cell.angle_beta   90.00
_cell.angle_gamma   90.00
#
_symmetry.space_group_name_H-M   'P 1'
#
loop_
_entity.id
_entity.type
_entity.pdbx_description
1 polymer ?
#
loop_
_entity_poly.entity_id
_entity_poly.type
_entity_poly.pdbx_seq_one_letter_code
_entity_poly.pdbx_strand_id
1 'polypeptide(L)'
;MPAGTARNGDRGVHTLERSLMIYGAGDSRKPVRLEHLSWTRIRDLQAGGCDMLLLPVGATEQHGPHLPINTDTVIATAACDYASAVTGVPVLPALSYTVSVGHTEKWPGTFSIFHETFIHTLREIAAWAVATGWKRLLLVNSHFGNDASLRVAVDRLRFDCVNRLQIATRNTFNLTPSIWEYFISDAADLHANKAETDLMLHLAPETVDMAAAEDDPDRTTETIFNYMVANTSRNGVTGNPTEGTAERGKLLFEEIGEALAAIVEKARHETAPVEWQRTAGVF
;
A
#
# COMPACT_ATOMS: atom_id res chain seq x y z
N MET A 1 17.49 49.90 -22.28
CA MET A 1 18.20 48.87 -21.51
C MET A 1 17.18 47.84 -21.04
N PRO A 2 16.94 46.72 -21.74
CA PRO A 2 16.14 45.64 -21.20
C PRO A 2 17.06 44.68 -20.43
N ALA A 3 16.73 44.41 -19.18
CA ALA A 3 17.44 43.43 -18.37
C ALA A 3 16.41 42.44 -17.80
N GLY A 4 16.73 41.15 -17.87
CA GLY A 4 16.17 40.15 -16.95
C GLY A 4 15.28 39.08 -17.55
N THR A 5 15.82 38.24 -18.44
CA THR A 5 15.30 36.89 -18.67
C THR A 5 15.55 36.02 -17.44
N ALA A 6 14.52 35.76 -16.62
CA ALA A 6 14.58 34.74 -15.58
C ALA A 6 14.33 33.36 -16.21
N ARG A 7 15.34 32.50 -16.12
CA ARG A 7 15.27 31.09 -16.52
C ARG A 7 14.33 30.35 -15.57
N ASN A 8 13.28 29.74 -16.11
CA ASN A 8 12.51 28.72 -15.41
C ASN A 8 13.37 27.46 -15.31
N GLY A 9 14.08 27.31 -14.20
CA GLY A 9 14.77 26.08 -13.82
C GLY A 9 13.77 25.05 -13.33
N ASP A 10 13.65 23.98 -14.10
CA ASP A 10 13.66 22.59 -13.66
C ASP A 10 13.10 22.31 -12.24
N ARG A 11 11.79 22.04 -12.16
CA ARG A 11 11.10 21.50 -10.97
C ARG A 11 10.60 20.07 -11.22
N GLY A 12 11.37 19.27 -11.97
CA GLY A 12 10.94 17.94 -12.40
C GLY A 12 11.68 16.74 -11.79
N VAL A 13 12.75 16.97 -11.02
CA VAL A 13 13.71 15.88 -10.70
C VAL A 13 13.81 15.54 -9.20
N HIS A 14 13.12 16.27 -8.31
CA HIS A 14 13.33 16.12 -6.85
C HIS A 14 12.68 14.89 -6.19
N THR A 15 11.82 14.14 -6.87
CA THR A 15 11.11 12.97 -6.27
C THR A 15 11.96 11.70 -6.24
N LEU A 16 12.85 11.50 -7.21
CA LEU A 16 13.68 10.28 -7.31
C LEU A 16 14.86 10.26 -6.33
N GLU A 17 15.46 11.43 -6.04
CA GLU A 17 16.58 11.53 -5.10
C GLU A 17 16.15 11.42 -3.64
N ARG A 18 14.91 11.82 -3.32
CA ARG A 18 14.38 11.71 -1.96
C ARG A 18 14.01 10.28 -1.58
N SER A 19 13.55 9.47 -2.56
CA SER A 19 13.36 8.03 -2.37
C SER A 19 14.63 7.37 -1.84
N LEU A 20 15.82 7.75 -2.32
CA LEU A 20 17.11 7.20 -1.89
C LEU A 20 17.52 7.52 -0.44
N MET A 21 16.97 8.57 0.17
CA MET A 21 17.30 8.97 1.56
C MET A 21 16.37 8.36 2.62
N ILE A 22 15.27 7.72 2.21
CA ILE A 22 14.26 7.14 3.11
C ILE A 22 14.63 5.71 3.53
N TYR A 23 15.50 5.02 2.80
CA TYR A 23 15.89 3.64 3.11
C TYR A 23 17.12 3.63 4.04
N GLY A 24 16.97 3.04 5.24
CA GLY A 24 17.98 2.99 6.29
C GLY A 24 19.38 2.54 5.83
N ALA A 25 20.40 3.01 6.55
CA ALA A 25 21.81 2.80 6.22
C ALA A 25 22.21 1.32 6.29
N GLY A 26 22.24 0.63 5.15
CA GLY A 26 22.74 -0.76 5.11
C GLY A 26 22.85 -1.43 3.73
N ASP A 27 21.93 -1.18 2.79
CA ASP A 27 22.00 -1.80 1.46
C ASP A 27 21.78 -0.79 0.34
N SER A 28 22.81 -0.60 -0.48
CA SER A 28 22.90 0.34 -1.61
C SER A 28 21.95 0.08 -2.79
N ARG A 29 20.91 -0.74 -2.61
CA ARG A 29 20.03 -1.21 -3.68
C ARG A 29 18.80 -0.33 -3.79
N LYS A 30 18.51 0.11 -5.02
CA LYS A 30 17.28 0.84 -5.36
C LYS A 30 16.11 -0.14 -5.53
N PRO A 31 14.87 0.27 -5.20
CA PRO A 31 13.70 -0.55 -5.53
C PRO A 31 13.61 -0.81 -7.04
N VAL A 32 13.15 -2.01 -7.39
CA VAL A 32 12.96 -2.44 -8.79
C VAL A 32 11.51 -2.16 -9.19
N ARG A 33 11.21 -0.90 -9.55
CA ARG A 33 9.87 -0.52 -10.03
C ARG A 33 9.67 -0.91 -11.50
N LEU A 34 8.69 -1.75 -11.80
CA LEU A 34 8.44 -2.22 -13.17
C LEU A 34 8.10 -1.07 -14.14
N GLU A 35 7.43 -0.02 -13.66
CA GLU A 35 7.06 1.16 -14.46
C GLU A 35 8.26 1.95 -15.00
N HIS A 36 9.45 1.71 -14.44
CA HIS A 36 10.71 2.31 -14.89
C HIS A 36 11.53 1.38 -15.81
N LEU A 37 11.05 0.18 -16.12
CA LEU A 37 11.76 -0.82 -16.91
C LEU A 37 11.17 -0.99 -18.30
N SER A 38 12.03 -1.15 -19.31
CA SER A 38 11.60 -1.64 -20.62
C SER A 38 11.22 -3.12 -20.55
N TRP A 39 10.34 -3.57 -21.45
CA TRP A 39 9.93 -4.98 -21.51
C TRP A 39 11.11 -5.96 -21.63
N THR A 40 12.21 -5.55 -22.29
CA THR A 40 13.44 -6.35 -22.38
C THR A 40 14.12 -6.55 -21.02
N ARG A 41 14.11 -5.53 -20.16
CA ARG A 41 14.66 -5.65 -18.80
C ARG A 41 13.77 -6.53 -17.92
N ILE A 42 12.45 -6.44 -18.09
CA ILE A 42 11.49 -7.31 -17.41
C ILE A 42 11.74 -8.78 -17.80
N ARG A 43 11.90 -9.06 -19.10
CA ARG A 43 12.27 -10.40 -19.57
C ARG A 43 13.59 -10.87 -18.95
N ASP A 44 14.61 -10.02 -18.88
CA ASP A 44 15.91 -10.38 -18.31
C ASP A 44 15.80 -10.71 -16.80
N LEU A 45 14.95 -10.02 -16.03
CA LEU A 45 14.65 -10.37 -14.63
C LEU A 45 14.06 -11.77 -14.51
N GLN A 46 13.08 -12.10 -15.36
CA GLN A 46 12.43 -13.41 -15.37
C GLN A 46 13.40 -14.52 -15.78
N ALA A 47 14.24 -14.27 -16.80
CA ALA A 47 15.29 -15.20 -17.21
C ALA A 47 16.34 -15.42 -16.10
N GLY A 48 16.55 -14.43 -15.23
CA GLY A 48 17.35 -14.52 -14.02
C GLY A 48 16.69 -15.27 -12.85
N GLY A 49 15.48 -15.80 -13.03
CA GLY A 49 14.75 -16.58 -12.02
C GLY A 49 13.82 -15.75 -11.13
N CYS A 50 13.63 -14.45 -11.40
CA CYS A 50 12.65 -13.65 -10.67
C CYS A 50 11.23 -13.94 -11.18
N ASP A 51 10.37 -14.51 -10.34
CA ASP A 51 9.01 -14.91 -10.72
C ASP A 51 7.92 -14.35 -9.79
N MET A 52 8.29 -13.43 -8.90
CA MET A 52 7.41 -12.80 -7.93
C MET A 52 7.23 -11.30 -8.21
N LEU A 53 6.03 -10.78 -7.94
CA LEU A 53 5.68 -9.37 -8.01
C LEU A 53 5.09 -8.88 -6.68
N LEU A 54 5.35 -7.61 -6.35
CA LEU A 54 4.61 -6.85 -5.34
C LEU A 54 3.62 -5.92 -6.05
N LEU A 55 2.37 -5.87 -5.58
CA LEU A 55 1.39 -4.87 -6.01
C LEU A 55 1.02 -3.99 -4.81
N PRO A 56 1.45 -2.71 -4.78
CA PRO A 56 0.95 -1.76 -3.79
C PRO A 56 -0.54 -1.49 -4.04
N VAL A 57 -1.33 -1.57 -2.97
CA VAL A 57 -2.77 -1.31 -2.98
C VAL A 57 -3.07 -0.25 -1.93
N GLY A 58 -3.41 0.96 -2.37
CA GLY A 58 -3.81 2.07 -1.52
C GLY A 58 -5.27 2.44 -1.77
N ALA A 59 -5.57 3.73 -1.66
CA ALA A 59 -6.84 4.34 -2.01
C ALA A 59 -6.67 5.83 -2.36
N THR A 60 -7.80 6.42 -2.77
CA THR A 60 -7.99 7.86 -2.95
C THR A 60 -9.16 8.27 -2.07
N GLU A 61 -8.87 8.68 -0.86
CA GLU A 61 -9.85 8.79 0.23
C GLU A 61 -9.54 9.98 1.13
N GLN A 62 -10.57 10.72 1.56
CA GLN A 62 -10.42 11.78 2.55
C GLN A 62 -9.70 11.25 3.81
N HIS A 63 -8.69 11.95 4.30
CA HIS A 63 -7.95 11.58 5.52
C HIS A 63 -7.95 12.75 6.52
N GLY A 64 -9.15 13.23 6.84
CA GLY A 64 -9.31 14.38 7.70
C GLY A 64 -8.78 15.68 7.07
N PRO A 65 -8.67 16.75 7.86
CA PRO A 65 -8.26 18.07 7.38
C PRO A 65 -6.76 18.21 7.10
N HIS A 66 -5.90 17.32 7.61
CA HIS A 66 -4.43 17.49 7.60
C HIS A 66 -3.67 16.59 6.64
N LEU A 67 -4.19 15.41 6.29
CA LEU A 67 -3.52 14.47 5.39
C LEU A 67 -4.03 14.54 3.96
N PRO A 68 -3.18 14.25 2.97
CA PRO A 68 -3.61 14.21 1.58
C PRO A 68 -4.43 12.95 1.28
N ILE A 69 -5.26 13.02 0.24
CA ILE A 69 -6.17 11.93 -0.14
C ILE A 69 -5.47 10.67 -0.69
N ASN A 70 -4.15 10.69 -0.84
CA ASN A 70 -3.35 9.58 -1.35
C ASN A 70 -2.53 8.87 -0.25
N THR A 71 -2.80 9.15 1.03
CA THR A 71 -2.09 8.61 2.20
C THR A 71 -1.81 7.11 2.08
N ASP A 72 -2.85 6.29 1.88
CA ASP A 72 -2.70 4.83 1.75
C ASP A 72 -1.81 4.42 0.58
N THR A 73 -1.94 5.12 -0.55
CA THR A 73 -1.14 4.83 -1.75
C THR A 73 0.33 5.14 -1.49
N VAL A 74 0.64 6.23 -0.79
CA VAL A 74 2.01 6.62 -0.42
C VAL A 74 2.61 5.56 0.50
N ILE A 75 1.89 5.17 1.56
CA ILE A 75 2.36 4.18 2.54
C ILE A 75 2.58 2.81 1.89
N ALA A 76 1.60 2.31 1.12
CA ALA A 76 1.71 1.02 0.43
C ALA A 76 2.89 0.99 -0.55
N THR A 77 3.09 2.06 -1.32
CA THR A 77 4.18 2.17 -2.29
C THR A 77 5.54 2.21 -1.58
N ALA A 78 5.66 3.02 -0.54
CA ALA A 78 6.90 3.14 0.22
C ALA A 78 7.30 1.82 0.89
N ALA A 79 6.35 1.09 1.48
CA ALA A 79 6.60 -0.23 2.07
C ALA A 79 7.08 -1.24 1.01
N CYS A 80 6.41 -1.30 -0.15
CA CYS A 80 6.83 -2.16 -1.27
C CYS A 80 8.21 -1.80 -1.80
N ASP A 81 8.53 -0.51 -1.93
CA ASP A 81 9.84 -0.07 -2.36
C ASP A 81 10.94 -0.47 -1.37
N TYR A 82 10.68 -0.34 -0.07
CA TYR A 82 11.61 -0.80 0.96
C TYR A 82 11.89 -2.30 0.79
N ALA A 83 10.83 -3.11 0.74
CA ALA A 83 10.97 -4.55 0.57
C ALA A 83 11.66 -4.92 -0.75
N SER A 84 11.40 -4.17 -1.82
CA SER A 84 12.04 -4.34 -3.13
C SER A 84 13.52 -4.00 -3.11
N ALA A 85 13.91 -2.92 -2.44
CA ALA A 85 15.31 -2.53 -2.27
C ALA A 85 16.11 -3.65 -1.58
N VAL A 86 15.54 -4.25 -0.54
CA VAL A 86 16.18 -5.35 0.21
C VAL A 86 16.21 -6.66 -0.59
N THR A 87 15.08 -7.06 -1.18
CA THR A 87 14.92 -8.41 -1.75
C THR A 87 15.20 -8.49 -3.24
N GLY A 88 15.15 -7.36 -3.96
CA GLY A 88 15.17 -7.29 -5.42
C GLY A 88 13.87 -7.72 -6.10
N VAL A 89 12.81 -8.04 -5.34
CA VAL A 89 11.49 -8.39 -5.91
C VAL A 89 10.86 -7.14 -6.52
N PRO A 90 10.42 -7.18 -7.79
CA PRO A 90 9.99 -5.99 -8.49
C PRO A 90 8.54 -5.58 -8.15
N VAL A 91 8.29 -4.26 -8.18
CA VAL A 91 7.06 -3.60 -7.73
C VAL A 91 6.25 -3.10 -8.93
N LEU A 92 4.98 -3.48 -9.00
CA LEU A 92 4.01 -2.98 -9.98
C LEU A 92 3.57 -1.53 -9.66
N PRO A 93 3.03 -0.79 -10.65
CA PRO A 93 2.33 0.46 -10.37
C PRO A 93 1.24 0.26 -9.31
N ALA A 94 1.12 1.21 -8.39
CA ALA A 94 0.14 1.14 -7.32
C ALA A 94 -1.31 1.20 -7.84
N LEU A 95 -2.22 0.50 -7.18
CA LEU A 95 -3.66 0.71 -7.32
C LEU A 95 -4.11 1.79 -6.33
N SER A 96 -4.44 2.97 -6.87
CA SER A 96 -4.86 4.14 -6.07
C SER A 96 -6.36 4.38 -6.05
N TYR A 97 -7.11 3.81 -7.00
CA TYR A 97 -8.57 3.86 -7.01
C TYR A 97 -9.11 2.49 -6.59
N THR A 98 -9.57 2.41 -5.35
CA THR A 98 -9.96 1.16 -4.69
C THR A 98 -11.24 1.38 -3.86
N VAL A 99 -11.47 0.63 -2.79
CA VAL A 99 -12.76 0.57 -2.13
C VAL A 99 -12.79 1.45 -0.87
N SER A 100 -13.46 2.58 -1.00
CA SER A 100 -13.68 3.59 0.05
C SER A 100 -15.17 3.87 0.29
N VAL A 101 -16.02 2.85 0.12
CA VAL A 101 -17.50 2.99 0.16
C VAL A 101 -18.08 3.35 1.53
N GLY A 102 -17.28 3.30 2.60
CA GLY A 102 -17.66 3.77 3.94
C GLY A 102 -17.70 5.30 4.07
N HIS A 103 -17.12 6.02 3.11
CA HIS A 103 -17.12 7.47 3.04
C HIS A 103 -18.32 8.00 2.24
N THR A 104 -18.63 9.28 2.43
CA THR A 104 -19.77 9.97 1.81
C THR A 104 -19.32 11.32 1.25
N GLU A 105 -20.23 12.07 0.65
CA GLU A 105 -20.01 13.42 0.13
C GLU A 105 -19.73 14.48 1.21
N LYS A 106 -19.85 14.14 2.51
CA LYS A 106 -19.63 15.06 3.63
C LYS A 106 -18.25 15.73 3.57
N TRP A 107 -17.22 14.99 3.13
CA TRP A 107 -15.88 15.53 2.88
C TRP A 107 -15.47 15.24 1.43
N PRO A 108 -15.07 16.26 0.66
CA PRO A 108 -14.66 16.07 -0.73
C PRO A 108 -13.30 15.36 -0.82
N GLY A 109 -13.08 14.63 -1.91
CA GLY A 109 -11.76 14.04 -2.23
C GLY A 109 -11.72 12.51 -2.27
N THR A 110 -12.75 11.82 -1.76
CA THR A 110 -12.85 10.38 -1.92
C THR A 110 -13.32 10.00 -3.34
N PHE A 111 -12.54 9.17 -4.02
CA PHE A 111 -12.88 8.57 -5.30
C PHE A 111 -12.83 7.04 -5.16
N SER A 112 -14.00 6.47 -4.87
CA SER A 112 -14.17 5.05 -4.60
C SER A 112 -14.71 4.30 -5.82
N ILE A 113 -14.23 3.06 -6.01
CA ILE A 113 -14.90 2.06 -6.85
C ILE A 113 -15.61 1.03 -5.97
N PHE A 114 -16.56 0.30 -6.55
CA PHE A 114 -17.27 -0.75 -5.83
C PHE A 114 -16.42 -2.02 -5.68
N HIS A 115 -16.77 -2.83 -4.69
CA HIS A 115 -16.12 -4.09 -4.36
C HIS A 115 -15.99 -5.01 -5.58
N GLU A 116 -17.05 -5.13 -6.37
CA GLU A 116 -17.11 -5.97 -7.57
C GLU A 116 -16.09 -5.51 -8.60
N THR A 117 -16.07 -4.20 -8.92
CA THR A 117 -15.11 -3.62 -9.86
C THR A 117 -13.68 -3.84 -9.38
N PHE A 118 -13.41 -3.63 -8.09
CA PHE A 118 -12.07 -3.85 -7.55
C PHE A 118 -11.63 -5.31 -7.64
N ILE A 119 -12.49 -6.26 -7.27
CA ILE A 119 -12.23 -7.70 -7.40
C ILE A 119 -12.01 -8.08 -8.87
N HIS A 120 -12.81 -7.55 -9.80
CA HIS A 120 -12.63 -7.77 -11.23
C HIS A 120 -11.29 -7.22 -11.74
N THR A 121 -10.91 -6.01 -11.35
CA THR A 121 -9.60 -5.42 -11.68
C THR A 121 -8.44 -6.31 -11.21
N LEU A 122 -8.48 -6.77 -9.96
CA LEU A 122 -7.45 -7.67 -9.42
C LEU A 122 -7.39 -8.99 -10.21
N ARG A 123 -8.54 -9.51 -10.64
CA ARG A 123 -8.60 -10.73 -11.46
C ARG A 123 -7.94 -10.54 -12.82
N GLU A 124 -8.17 -9.41 -13.48
CA GLU A 124 -7.56 -9.10 -14.77
C GLU A 124 -6.05 -8.87 -14.65
N ILE A 125 -5.59 -8.18 -13.59
CA ILE A 125 -4.16 -8.00 -13.31
C ILE A 125 -3.48 -9.36 -13.08
N ALA A 126 -4.08 -10.23 -12.27
CA ALA A 126 -3.55 -11.58 -12.03
C ALA A 126 -3.52 -12.43 -13.30
N ALA A 127 -4.54 -12.31 -14.17
CA ALA A 127 -4.54 -12.98 -15.47
C ALA A 127 -3.37 -12.52 -16.36
N TRP A 128 -3.07 -11.22 -16.37
CA TRP A 128 -1.89 -10.69 -17.06
C TRP A 128 -0.57 -11.13 -16.42
N ALA A 129 -0.49 -11.21 -15.09
CA ALA A 129 0.67 -11.75 -14.41
C ALA A 129 0.96 -13.20 -14.87
N VAL A 130 -0.07 -14.05 -14.91
CA VAL A 130 0.03 -15.42 -15.44
C VAL A 130 0.44 -15.42 -16.91
N ALA A 131 -0.24 -14.63 -17.75
CA ALA A 131 -0.01 -14.60 -19.19
C ALA A 131 1.41 -14.13 -19.55
N THR A 132 1.99 -13.27 -18.72
CA THR A 132 3.36 -12.75 -18.89
C THR A 132 4.42 -13.53 -18.12
N GLY A 133 4.06 -14.67 -17.51
CA GLY A 133 5.01 -15.66 -17.00
C GLY A 133 5.34 -15.56 -15.51
N TRP A 134 4.75 -14.64 -14.76
CA TRP A 134 4.91 -14.54 -13.31
C TRP A 134 4.21 -15.70 -12.58
N LYS A 135 4.76 -16.09 -11.43
CA LYS A 135 4.31 -17.26 -10.64
C LYS A 135 3.83 -16.88 -9.25
N ARG A 136 4.22 -15.72 -8.73
CA ARG A 136 3.81 -15.23 -7.42
C ARG A 136 3.39 -13.76 -7.48
N LEU A 137 2.30 -13.41 -6.83
CA LEU A 137 1.82 -12.03 -6.70
C LEU A 137 1.44 -11.76 -5.24
N LEU A 138 2.12 -10.82 -4.59
CA LEU A 138 1.78 -10.36 -3.26
C LEU A 138 1.11 -8.99 -3.35
N LEU A 139 -0.14 -8.94 -2.89
CA LEU A 139 -0.88 -7.69 -2.72
C LEU A 139 -0.47 -7.08 -1.38
N VAL A 140 0.05 -5.85 -1.39
CA VAL A 140 0.46 -5.14 -0.18
C VAL A 140 -0.47 -3.95 0.01
N ASN A 141 -1.35 -4.07 0.98
CA ASN A 141 -2.45 -3.16 1.20
C ASN A 141 -2.17 -2.22 2.37
N SER A 142 -2.50 -0.94 2.22
CA SER A 142 -2.43 0.04 3.32
C SER A 142 -3.76 0.73 3.60
N HIS A 143 -4.87 0.25 3.03
CA HIS A 143 -6.20 0.81 3.22
C HIS A 143 -7.14 -0.21 3.84
N PHE A 144 -7.78 0.10 4.97
CA PHE A 144 -8.67 -0.83 5.66
C PHE A 144 -9.88 -1.24 4.80
N GLY A 145 -10.46 -0.29 4.04
CA GLY A 145 -11.66 -0.53 3.21
C GLY A 145 -11.48 -1.62 2.14
N ASN A 146 -10.23 -1.93 1.78
CA ASN A 146 -9.91 -2.97 0.81
C ASN A 146 -9.95 -4.40 1.39
N ASP A 147 -9.82 -4.60 2.71
CA ASP A 147 -9.50 -5.91 3.31
C ASP A 147 -10.50 -7.00 2.92
N ALA A 148 -11.80 -6.71 3.05
CA ALA A 148 -12.86 -7.67 2.69
C ALA A 148 -12.78 -8.07 1.21
N SER A 149 -12.61 -7.09 0.32
CA SER A 149 -12.50 -7.32 -1.13
C SER A 149 -11.25 -8.11 -1.50
N LEU A 150 -10.11 -7.78 -0.88
CA LEU A 150 -8.84 -8.47 -1.09
C LEU A 150 -8.93 -9.93 -0.68
N ARG A 151 -9.57 -10.22 0.46
CA ARG A 151 -9.77 -11.59 0.93
C ARG A 151 -10.64 -12.41 -0.02
N VAL A 152 -11.73 -11.81 -0.51
CA VAL A 152 -12.60 -12.45 -1.54
C VAL A 152 -11.83 -12.65 -2.85
N ALA A 153 -11.07 -11.65 -3.30
CA ALA A 153 -10.28 -11.71 -4.52
C ALA A 153 -9.20 -12.80 -4.45
N VAL A 154 -8.46 -12.88 -3.34
CA VAL A 154 -7.44 -13.92 -3.11
C VAL A 154 -8.07 -15.31 -3.16
N ASP A 155 -9.20 -15.53 -2.48
CA ASP A 155 -9.86 -16.85 -2.51
C ASP A 155 -10.33 -17.23 -3.91
N ARG A 156 -10.91 -16.27 -4.65
CA ARG A 156 -11.32 -16.48 -6.03
C ARG A 156 -10.12 -16.78 -6.94
N LEU A 157 -9.03 -16.03 -6.79
CA LEU A 157 -7.84 -16.15 -7.63
C LEU A 157 -7.06 -17.43 -7.37
N ARG A 158 -7.09 -17.96 -6.15
CA ARG A 158 -6.56 -19.30 -5.85
C ARG A 158 -7.24 -20.37 -6.70
N PHE A 159 -8.55 -20.25 -6.93
CA PHE A 159 -9.30 -21.15 -7.81
C PHE A 159 -9.07 -20.85 -9.30
N ASP A 160 -9.18 -19.58 -9.73
CA ASP A 160 -9.03 -19.20 -11.13
C ASP A 160 -7.59 -19.48 -11.66
N CYS A 161 -6.58 -19.40 -10.78
CA CYS A 161 -5.16 -19.53 -11.13
C CYS A 161 -4.47 -20.80 -10.58
N VAL A 162 -5.23 -21.86 -10.28
CA VAL A 162 -4.68 -23.15 -9.79
C VAL A 162 -3.44 -23.58 -10.59
N ASN A 163 -2.35 -23.84 -9.87
CA ASN A 163 -1.03 -24.24 -10.40
C ASN A 163 -0.38 -23.25 -11.39
N ARG A 164 -0.88 -22.01 -11.48
CA ARG A 164 -0.36 -20.97 -12.39
C ARG A 164 0.15 -19.73 -11.65
N LEU A 165 -0.55 -19.30 -10.60
CA LEU A 165 -0.18 -18.15 -9.77
C LEU A 165 -0.45 -18.44 -8.30
N GLN A 166 0.56 -18.25 -7.46
CA GLN A 166 0.38 -18.14 -6.02
C GLN A 166 0.06 -16.68 -5.68
N ILE A 167 -0.98 -16.46 -4.88
CA ILE A 167 -1.44 -15.13 -4.52
C ILE A 167 -1.71 -15.02 -3.03
N ALA A 168 -1.32 -13.89 -2.45
CA ALA A 168 -1.57 -13.56 -1.05
C ALA A 168 -1.79 -12.04 -0.91
N THR A 169 -2.37 -11.64 0.22
CA THR A 169 -2.47 -10.24 0.64
C THR A 169 -1.84 -10.02 2.01
N ARG A 170 -1.23 -8.87 2.24
CA ARG A 170 -0.71 -8.42 3.54
C ARG A 170 -1.06 -6.96 3.76
N ASN A 171 -1.51 -6.64 4.96
CA ASN A 171 -1.84 -5.28 5.37
C ASN A 171 -0.63 -4.66 6.08
N THR A 172 -0.17 -3.48 5.65
CA THR A 172 0.96 -2.75 6.24
C THR A 172 0.75 -2.49 7.74
N PHE A 173 -0.48 -2.17 8.12
CA PHE A 173 -0.90 -1.91 9.50
C PHE A 173 -0.97 -3.16 10.41
N ASN A 174 -0.78 -4.37 9.88
CA ASN A 174 -0.84 -5.60 10.67
C ASN A 174 0.14 -6.68 10.15
N LEU A 175 1.39 -6.28 9.89
CA LEU A 175 2.46 -7.23 9.53
C LEU A 175 3.02 -7.97 10.75
N THR A 176 3.02 -7.31 11.91
CA THR A 176 3.45 -7.88 13.21
C THR A 176 2.50 -7.42 14.32
N PRO A 177 2.47 -8.12 15.47
CA PRO A 177 1.68 -7.68 16.62
C PRO A 177 2.03 -6.27 17.10
N SER A 178 3.31 -5.90 17.11
CA SER A 178 3.75 -4.56 17.56
C SER A 178 3.29 -3.44 16.63
N ILE A 179 3.31 -3.68 15.32
CA ILE A 179 2.80 -2.71 14.33
C ILE A 179 1.29 -2.55 14.54
N TRP A 180 0.55 -3.66 14.67
CA TRP A 180 -0.89 -3.61 14.91
C TRP A 180 -1.22 -2.87 16.20
N GLU A 181 -0.58 -3.23 17.32
CA GLU A 181 -0.75 -2.56 18.62
C GLU A 181 -0.48 -1.06 18.54
N TYR A 182 0.49 -0.64 17.72
CA TYR A 182 0.76 0.77 17.50
C TYR A 182 -0.33 1.47 16.68
N PHE A 183 -0.77 0.85 15.59
CA PHE A 183 -1.85 1.39 14.76
C PHE A 183 -3.14 1.58 15.55
N ILE A 184 -3.46 0.67 16.48
CA ILE A 184 -4.67 0.79 17.31
C ILE A 184 -4.46 1.53 18.65
N SER A 185 -3.34 2.22 18.82
CA SER A 185 -2.97 2.80 20.13
C SER A 185 -3.85 4.01 20.52
N ASP A 186 -4.46 4.69 19.55
CA ASP A 186 -5.32 5.85 19.74
C ASP A 186 -6.80 5.62 19.34
N ALA A 187 -7.08 4.57 18.56
CA ALA A 187 -8.43 4.17 18.14
C ALA A 187 -8.47 2.68 17.73
N ALA A 188 -9.62 2.02 17.81
CA ALA A 188 -9.79 0.67 17.26
C ALA A 188 -10.10 0.68 15.76
N ASP A 189 -10.86 1.67 15.30
CA ASP A 189 -11.07 1.97 13.88
C ASP A 189 -9.96 2.89 13.35
N LEU A 190 -9.28 2.44 12.29
CA LEU A 190 -8.09 3.09 11.74
C LEU A 190 -8.50 4.04 10.62
N HIS A 191 -8.43 5.35 10.86
CA HIS A 191 -8.67 6.33 9.80
C HIS A 191 -8.10 7.72 10.11
N ALA A 192 -7.12 8.16 9.32
CA ALA A 192 -6.40 9.42 9.52
C ALA A 192 -5.86 9.59 10.95
N ASN A 193 -5.53 8.47 11.59
CA ASN A 193 -5.17 8.41 13.00
C ASN A 193 -3.70 8.79 13.22
N LYS A 194 -3.23 8.68 14.46
CA LYS A 194 -1.86 9.03 14.82
C LYS A 194 -0.82 8.26 13.99
N ALA A 195 -1.01 6.95 13.79
CA ALA A 195 -0.03 6.12 13.08
C ALA A 195 0.14 6.51 11.60
N GLU A 196 -0.95 6.80 10.90
CA GLU A 196 -0.89 7.30 9.52
C GLU A 196 -0.29 8.70 9.44
N THR A 197 -0.58 9.54 10.43
CA THR A 197 -0.01 10.88 10.53
C THR A 197 1.50 10.84 10.75
N ASP A 198 1.98 9.98 11.67
CA ASP A 198 3.40 9.71 11.88
C ASP A 198 4.06 9.32 10.55
N LEU A 199 3.52 8.30 9.85
CA LEU A 199 4.06 7.83 8.57
C LEU A 199 4.13 8.93 7.53
N MET A 200 3.06 9.71 7.35
CA MET A 200 3.01 10.76 6.34
C MET A 200 3.93 11.95 6.65
N LEU A 201 4.12 12.29 7.93
CA LEU A 201 5.11 13.27 8.37
C LEU A 201 6.55 12.84 8.02
N HIS A 202 6.82 11.54 7.94
CA HIS A 202 8.10 11.02 7.48
C HIS A 202 8.19 10.92 5.95
N LEU A 203 7.18 10.33 5.32
CA LEU A 203 7.21 9.93 3.91
C LEU A 203 6.96 11.09 2.94
N ALA A 204 6.06 12.01 3.30
CA ALA A 204 5.65 13.13 2.46
C ALA A 204 5.28 14.37 3.31
N PRO A 205 6.19 14.91 4.14
CA PRO A 205 5.90 16.02 5.05
C PRO A 205 5.35 17.27 4.35
N GLU A 206 5.72 17.50 3.09
CA GLU A 206 5.27 18.64 2.30
C GLU A 206 3.78 18.59 1.91
N THR A 207 3.13 17.44 2.05
CA THR A 207 1.70 17.29 1.77
C THR A 207 0.86 17.20 3.04
N VAL A 208 1.48 17.33 4.22
CA VAL A 208 0.80 17.27 5.53
C VAL A 208 0.65 18.68 6.10
N ASP A 209 -0.56 19.06 6.51
CA ASP A 209 -0.84 20.32 7.21
C ASP A 209 -1.19 20.06 8.68
N MET A 210 -0.16 19.95 9.53
CA MET A 210 -0.37 19.73 10.97
C MET A 210 -1.08 20.88 11.68
N ALA A 211 -1.12 22.09 11.11
CA ALA A 211 -1.90 23.18 11.70
C ALA A 211 -3.42 22.95 11.56
N ALA A 212 -3.82 22.10 10.62
CA ALA A 212 -5.20 21.67 10.40
C ALA A 212 -5.57 20.38 11.15
N ALA A 213 -4.60 19.68 11.76
CA ALA A 213 -4.86 18.42 12.45
C ALA A 213 -5.80 18.63 13.65
N GLU A 214 -6.81 17.78 13.77
CA GLU A 214 -7.80 17.83 14.85
C GLU A 214 -8.18 16.40 15.27
N ASP A 215 -8.14 16.15 16.57
CA ASP A 215 -8.50 14.85 17.13
C ASP A 215 -10.01 14.61 17.10
N ASP A 216 -10.41 13.36 16.90
CA ASP A 216 -11.81 12.96 17.02
C ASP A 216 -11.90 11.54 17.58
N PRO A 217 -12.49 11.32 18.76
CA PRO A 217 -12.45 10.03 19.43
C PRO A 217 -13.19 8.94 18.64
N ASP A 218 -12.72 7.70 18.79
CA ASP A 218 -13.38 6.53 18.24
C ASP A 218 -14.77 6.31 18.87
N ARG A 219 -15.79 6.24 18.01
CA ARG A 219 -17.20 6.02 18.38
C ARG A 219 -17.74 4.66 17.91
N THR A 220 -16.88 3.80 17.38
CA THR A 220 -17.26 2.52 16.79
C THR A 220 -17.24 1.37 17.80
N THR A 221 -16.45 1.49 18.87
CA THR A 221 -16.14 0.40 19.81
C THR A 221 -17.35 -0.23 20.52
N GLU A 222 -18.39 0.55 20.80
CA GLU A 222 -19.63 0.06 21.44
C GLU A 222 -20.77 -0.22 20.44
N THR A 223 -20.51 -0.05 19.14
CA THR A 223 -21.54 -0.23 18.11
C THR A 223 -21.66 -1.68 17.67
N ILE A 224 -22.90 -2.12 17.42
CA ILE A 224 -23.18 -3.45 16.84
C ILE A 224 -23.32 -3.37 15.32
N PHE A 225 -23.84 -2.24 14.82
CA PHE A 225 -24.03 -2.00 13.39
C PHE A 225 -22.88 -1.18 12.82
N ASN A 226 -22.56 -1.41 11.54
CA ASN A 226 -21.61 -0.59 10.81
C ASN A 226 -22.30 0.68 10.30
N TYR A 227 -21.67 1.83 10.54
CA TYR A 227 -22.15 3.12 10.08
C TYR A 227 -21.14 3.75 9.11
N MET A 228 -21.61 4.68 8.29
CA MET A 228 -20.71 5.46 7.44
C MET A 228 -19.82 6.36 8.29
N VAL A 229 -18.64 6.71 7.79
CA VAL A 229 -17.69 7.59 8.51
C VAL A 229 -18.33 8.94 8.87
N ALA A 230 -19.28 9.41 8.06
CA ALA A 230 -20.05 10.63 8.34
C ALA A 230 -20.89 10.57 9.63
N ASN A 231 -21.22 9.37 10.11
CA ASN A 231 -21.97 9.11 11.33
C ASN A 231 -21.06 8.86 12.54
N THR A 232 -19.82 8.44 12.33
CA THR A 232 -18.87 8.09 13.40
C THR A 232 -17.85 9.20 13.66
N SER A 233 -17.60 10.06 12.67
CA SER A 233 -16.63 11.16 12.73
C SER A 233 -17.24 12.54 12.45
N ARG A 234 -16.71 13.56 13.13
CA ARG A 234 -17.06 14.97 13.02
C ARG A 234 -16.25 15.69 11.94
N ASN A 235 -14.98 15.32 11.76
CA ASN A 235 -14.03 15.98 10.87
C ASN A 235 -13.39 15.02 9.84
N GLY A 236 -13.75 13.74 9.87
CA GLY A 236 -13.24 12.72 8.96
C GLY A 236 -12.04 11.96 9.52
N VAL A 237 -11.65 12.19 10.78
CA VAL A 237 -10.60 11.50 11.55
C VAL A 237 -11.23 10.53 12.55
N THR A 238 -10.49 9.47 12.90
CA THR A 238 -10.71 8.65 14.09
C THR A 238 -9.39 8.47 14.86
N GLY A 239 -9.26 9.05 16.06
CA GLY A 239 -8.05 8.99 16.89
C GLY A 239 -7.44 10.36 17.20
N ASN A 240 -6.13 10.37 17.45
CA ASN A 240 -5.38 11.54 17.95
C ASN A 240 -4.23 11.95 16.99
N PRO A 241 -4.49 12.35 15.74
CA PRO A 241 -3.45 12.74 14.80
C PRO A 241 -2.62 13.94 15.24
N THR A 242 -3.11 14.79 16.14
CA THR A 242 -2.34 15.95 16.63
C THR A 242 -1.06 15.56 17.36
N GLU A 243 -0.96 14.31 17.82
CA GLU A 243 0.22 13.74 18.47
C GLU A 243 1.23 13.12 17.47
N GLY A 244 0.98 13.25 16.17
CA GLY A 244 1.85 12.75 15.10
C GLY A 244 3.22 13.43 15.06
N THR A 245 4.28 12.66 14.80
CA THR A 245 5.68 13.12 14.70
C THR A 245 6.42 12.41 13.56
N ALA A 246 7.30 13.13 12.86
CA ALA A 246 8.12 12.56 11.80
C ALA A 246 9.13 11.52 12.33
N GLU A 247 9.63 11.71 13.55
CA GLU A 247 10.57 10.80 14.21
C GLU A 247 9.94 9.44 14.45
N ARG A 248 8.70 9.41 14.95
CA ARG A 248 7.98 8.14 15.12
C ARG A 248 7.58 7.54 13.79
N GLY A 249 7.22 8.37 12.81
CA GLY A 249 6.96 7.96 11.43
C GLY A 249 8.10 7.19 10.80
N LYS A 250 9.33 7.68 10.98
CA LYS A 250 10.54 7.02 10.51
C LYS A 250 10.69 5.62 11.12
N LEU A 251 10.57 5.52 12.44
CA LEU A 251 10.71 4.23 13.15
C LEU A 251 9.63 3.23 12.71
N LEU A 252 8.37 3.68 12.65
CA LEU A 252 7.26 2.83 12.21
C LEU A 252 7.43 2.39 10.75
N PHE A 253 7.91 3.27 9.88
CA PHE A 253 8.21 2.93 8.48
C PHE A 253 9.33 1.89 8.38
N GLU A 254 10.42 2.03 9.14
CA GLU A 254 11.50 1.04 9.21
C GLU A 254 10.97 -0.32 9.72
N GLU A 255 10.16 -0.33 10.78
CA GLU A 255 9.51 -1.54 11.32
C GLU A 255 8.64 -2.25 10.26
N ILE A 256 7.78 -1.50 9.54
CA ILE A 256 6.92 -2.02 8.46
C ILE A 256 7.78 -2.56 7.30
N GLY A 257 8.79 -1.80 6.89
CA GLY A 257 9.67 -2.15 5.78
C GLY A 257 10.45 -3.44 6.05
N GLU A 258 11.05 -3.57 7.23
CA GLU A 258 11.77 -4.78 7.65
C GLU A 258 10.84 -6.00 7.74
N ALA A 259 9.66 -5.83 8.34
CA ALA A 259 8.67 -6.90 8.45
C ALA A 259 8.21 -7.37 7.06
N LEU A 260 7.91 -6.44 6.14
CA LEU A 260 7.50 -6.78 4.79
C LEU A 260 8.64 -7.43 4.01
N ALA A 261 9.88 -6.91 4.10
CA ALA A 261 11.04 -7.49 3.45
C ALA A 261 11.27 -8.95 3.90
N ALA A 262 11.14 -9.24 5.19
CA ALA A 262 11.24 -10.60 5.73
C ALA A 262 10.13 -11.53 5.18
N ILE A 263 8.89 -11.03 5.08
CA ILE A 263 7.77 -11.77 4.48
C ILE A 263 8.04 -12.06 3.00
N VAL A 264 8.51 -11.08 2.24
CA VAL A 264 8.82 -11.21 0.80
C VAL A 264 9.98 -12.19 0.58
N GLU A 265 11.04 -12.11 1.40
CA GLU A 265 12.17 -13.03 1.34
C GLU A 265 11.73 -14.47 1.58
N LYS A 266 10.87 -14.70 2.58
CA LYS A 266 10.29 -16.02 2.81
C LYS A 266 9.43 -16.48 1.62
N ALA A 267 8.53 -15.62 1.14
CA ALA A 267 7.55 -15.93 0.12
C ALA A 267 8.19 -16.28 -1.25
N ARG A 268 9.28 -15.61 -1.64
CA ARG A 268 9.95 -15.89 -2.93
C ARG A 268 10.61 -17.26 -3.00
N HIS A 269 10.94 -17.86 -1.85
CA HIS A 269 11.50 -19.21 -1.74
C HIS A 269 10.46 -20.25 -1.31
N GLU A 270 9.22 -19.83 -1.05
CA GLU A 270 8.18 -20.72 -0.54
C GLU A 270 7.72 -21.72 -1.62
N THR A 271 7.59 -22.97 -1.20
CA THR A 271 7.04 -24.08 -1.99
C THR A 271 5.78 -24.62 -1.32
N ALA A 272 4.94 -25.31 -2.09
CA ALA A 272 3.74 -25.92 -1.54
C ALA A 272 4.12 -26.93 -0.44
N PRO A 273 3.47 -26.91 0.74
CA PRO A 273 3.78 -27.85 1.82
C PRO A 273 3.53 -29.32 1.46
N VAL A 274 2.64 -29.56 0.50
CA VAL A 274 2.30 -30.89 -0.01
C VAL A 274 2.31 -30.83 -1.53
N GLU A 275 2.98 -31.78 -2.17
CA GLU A 275 2.95 -31.92 -3.62
C GLU A 275 1.57 -32.44 -4.04
N TRP A 276 0.92 -31.72 -4.95
CA TRP A 276 -0.34 -32.13 -5.54
C TRP A 276 -0.32 -31.89 -7.04
N GLN A 277 -0.69 -32.92 -7.79
CA GLN A 277 -0.84 -32.84 -9.24
C GLN A 277 -2.32 -32.88 -9.59
N ARG A 278 -2.76 -31.93 -10.41
CA ARG A 278 -4.14 -31.92 -10.92
C ARG A 278 -4.33 -33.11 -11.85
N THR A 279 -5.22 -34.03 -11.50
CA THR A 279 -5.60 -35.14 -12.37
C THR A 279 -6.23 -34.55 -13.64
N ALA A 280 -5.66 -34.86 -14.82
CA ALA A 280 -6.22 -34.43 -16.08
C ALA A 280 -7.65 -35.00 -16.24
N GLY A 281 -8.63 -34.17 -16.60
CA GLY A 281 -9.98 -34.59 -16.96
C GLY A 281 -11.08 -34.47 -15.89
N VAL A 282 -10.84 -33.77 -14.79
CA VAL A 282 -11.90 -33.38 -13.84
C VAL A 282 -12.03 -31.85 -13.82
N PHE A 283 -13.27 -31.40 -14.04
CA PHE A 283 -13.76 -30.06 -14.38
C PHE A 283 -13.80 -29.75 -15.87
#